data_AF-A0A202C8X7-F1
#
_entry.id   AF-A0A202C8X7-F1
#
_cell.length_a   1.000
_cell.length_b   1.000
_cell.length_c   1.000
_cell.angle_alpha   90.00
_cell.angle_beta   90.00
_cell.angle_gamma   90.00
#
_symmetry.space_group_name_H-M   'P 1'
#
loop_
_entity.id
_entity.type
_entity.pdbx_description
1 polymer ?
#
loop_
_entity_poly.entity_id
_entity_poly.type
_entity_poly.pdbx_seq_one_letter_code
_entity_poly.pdbx_strand_id
1 'polypeptide(L)'
;MTKKMISWLSFIAVFLFLLHSCVHDEIYSSSDPASAEYHSKSLWKEDEKYIKNVMKVFDEYADKSYFASNFGDVYWDYATTMGTYDEKFLEVPVVKNGKINFILLVYREDDRIFFKRKDEESSKEFFKVLIFTDRVKNKLSGRILGAGGNTSKTFCYTVETTVEWTNDDGSPGPTFSHSETYCFPTGPSLPCQALDTESNCGGGYGNGGSGGSGGGSTGYPYPQNNQTPCEKTKNIVNKPQIKAKLTSLQSYANTNTKIESGFQELKSGTLVNGVVNGDNQIEFGIGPNSQGTVHTHQPGTIGIFAPQDIMTFLAIVHAQDANALGNAYSGTISSSGTYFINFTGTASDLPPAMTEAQEAAYVAATVKDYTEKYYKLLKAEGKKSYQTLSSIGLEKLFFDMLDKIGLAGKITLIKEDNGNTSTIQKDSSGNPIPNPC
;
A
#
# COMPACT_ATOMS: atom_id res chain seq x y z
N MET A 1 37.58 -40.40 -12.67
CA MET A 1 37.50 -38.93 -12.53
C MET A 1 36.52 -38.28 -13.51
N THR A 2 36.29 -38.85 -14.70
CA THR A 2 35.45 -38.26 -15.77
C THR A 2 33.94 -38.13 -15.46
N LYS A 3 33.34 -39.06 -14.69
CA LYS A 3 31.90 -38.98 -14.36
C LYS A 3 31.52 -37.81 -13.44
N LYS A 4 32.43 -37.35 -12.55
CA LYS A 4 32.18 -36.19 -11.67
C LYS A 4 32.29 -34.85 -12.42
N MET A 5 33.16 -34.78 -13.43
CA MET A 5 33.30 -33.56 -14.24
C MET A 5 32.10 -33.33 -15.15
N ILE A 6 31.52 -34.38 -15.72
CA ILE A 6 30.33 -34.27 -16.58
C ILE A 6 29.12 -33.79 -15.75
N SER A 7 28.92 -34.33 -14.55
CA SER A 7 27.84 -33.89 -13.66
C SER A 7 28.00 -32.43 -13.22
N TRP A 8 29.24 -31.98 -12.97
CA TRP A 8 29.51 -30.60 -12.56
C TRP A 8 29.29 -29.60 -13.71
N LEU A 9 29.68 -29.97 -14.94
CA LEU A 9 29.41 -29.17 -16.13
C LEU A 9 27.91 -29.07 -16.43
N SER A 10 27.13 -30.14 -16.20
CA SER A 10 25.67 -30.10 -16.34
C SER A 10 25.00 -29.19 -15.32
N PHE A 11 25.47 -29.17 -14.07
CA PHE A 11 24.97 -28.25 -13.04
C PHE A 11 25.30 -26.79 -13.37
N ILE A 12 26.50 -26.50 -13.89
CA ILE A 12 26.88 -25.14 -14.31
C ILE A 12 26.06 -24.67 -15.51
N ALA A 13 25.79 -25.55 -16.48
CA ALA A 13 24.95 -25.21 -17.63
C ALA A 13 23.50 -24.89 -17.22
N VAL A 14 22.90 -25.67 -16.33
CA VAL A 14 21.55 -25.37 -15.79
C VAL A 14 21.55 -24.07 -14.98
N PHE A 15 22.61 -23.80 -14.21
CA PHE A 15 22.74 -22.55 -13.47
C PHE A 15 22.90 -21.34 -14.40
N LEU A 16 23.61 -21.48 -15.53
CA LEU A 16 23.73 -20.43 -16.54
C LEU A 16 22.41 -20.15 -17.28
N PHE A 17 21.59 -21.18 -17.53
CA PHE A 17 20.24 -21.01 -18.10
C PHE A 17 19.27 -20.35 -17.11
N LEU A 18 19.35 -20.66 -15.81
CA LEU A 18 18.58 -19.97 -14.77
C LEU A 18 18.97 -18.50 -14.61
N LEU A 19 20.25 -18.16 -14.82
CA LEU A 19 20.72 -16.77 -14.83
C LEU A 19 20.36 -16.01 -16.12
N HIS A 20 20.20 -16.70 -17.26
CA HIS A 20 19.70 -16.09 -18.50
C HIS A 20 18.18 -15.89 -18.51
N SER A 21 17.43 -16.60 -17.66
CA SER A 21 15.97 -16.45 -17.54
C SER A 21 15.53 -15.17 -16.81
N CYS A 22 16.47 -14.36 -16.32
CA CYS A 22 16.21 -13.05 -15.73
C CYS A 22 16.52 -11.88 -16.69
N VAL A 23 16.88 -12.15 -17.94
CA VAL A 23 16.87 -11.14 -19.00
C VAL A 23 15.49 -11.21 -19.64
N HIS A 24 14.70 -10.13 -19.52
CA HIS A 24 13.40 -10.02 -20.17
C HIS A 24 13.59 -10.09 -21.70
N ASP A 25 13.34 -11.26 -22.28
CA ASP A 25 13.04 -11.39 -23.71
C ASP A 25 11.63 -10.84 -23.94
N GLU A 26 11.53 -9.57 -24.35
CA GLU A 26 10.29 -9.06 -24.94
C GLU A 26 10.52 -8.75 -26.42
N ILE A 27 9.97 -9.67 -27.22
CA ILE A 27 9.77 -9.58 -28.65
C ILE A 27 8.92 -8.34 -28.96
N TYR A 28 9.40 -7.52 -29.89
CA TYR A 28 8.65 -6.41 -30.49
C TYR A 28 7.25 -6.85 -30.90
N SER A 29 6.22 -6.28 -30.27
CA SER A 29 4.90 -6.17 -30.88
C SER A 29 4.56 -4.69 -30.97
N SER A 30 4.44 -4.19 -32.20
CA SER A 30 3.78 -2.92 -32.46
C SER A 30 2.28 -3.16 -32.35
N SER A 31 1.59 -2.52 -31.41
CA SER A 31 0.14 -2.41 -31.48
C SER A 31 -0.36 -1.13 -30.82
N ASP A 32 -1.23 -0.46 -31.58
CA ASP A 32 -2.29 0.50 -31.27
C ASP A 32 -2.37 1.10 -29.83
N PRO A 33 -2.29 2.43 -29.65
CA PRO A 33 -2.23 3.09 -28.34
C PRO A 33 -3.58 3.19 -27.59
N ALA A 34 -4.64 2.54 -28.06
CA ALA A 34 -6.00 2.74 -27.51
C ALA A 34 -6.48 1.64 -26.52
N SER A 35 -5.73 0.55 -26.30
CA SER A 35 -6.13 -0.50 -25.34
C SER A 35 -4.99 -1.28 -24.68
N ALA A 36 -3.77 -0.74 -24.63
CA ALA A 36 -2.64 -1.47 -24.07
C ALA A 36 -2.73 -1.54 -22.53
N GLU A 37 -2.70 -2.76 -22.00
CA GLU A 37 -2.39 -3.02 -20.60
C GLU A 37 -1.05 -2.33 -20.27
N TYR A 38 -0.97 -1.64 -19.12
CA TYR A 38 0.26 -0.95 -18.73
C TYR A 38 1.40 -1.95 -18.51
N HIS A 39 2.53 -1.72 -19.18
CA HIS A 39 3.75 -2.50 -19.01
C HIS A 39 4.91 -1.57 -18.66
N SER A 40 5.43 -1.69 -17.43
CA SER A 40 6.54 -0.83 -16.98
C SER A 40 7.78 -1.05 -17.85
N LYS A 41 8.20 0.02 -18.52
CA LYS A 41 9.50 0.15 -19.19
C LYS A 41 10.44 1.03 -18.36
N SER A 42 10.21 1.21 -17.07
CA SER A 42 11.20 1.91 -16.22
C SER A 42 12.49 1.10 -16.05
N LEU A 43 13.58 1.78 -15.63
CA LEU A 43 14.86 1.16 -15.28
C LEU A 43 14.85 0.56 -13.87
N TRP A 44 13.82 0.83 -13.06
CA TRP A 44 13.64 0.31 -11.72
C TRP A 44 12.16 0.00 -11.45
N LYS A 45 11.87 -0.56 -10.27
CA LYS A 45 10.50 -0.84 -9.85
C LYS A 45 9.78 0.46 -9.47
N GLU A 46 8.57 0.63 -10.00
CA GLU A 46 7.72 1.80 -9.80
C GLU A 46 6.50 1.49 -8.92
N ASP A 47 5.84 2.54 -8.42
CA ASP A 47 4.51 2.44 -7.82
C ASP A 47 3.45 2.26 -8.91
N GLU A 48 3.33 1.03 -9.41
CA GLU A 48 2.35 0.69 -10.45
C GLU A 48 0.91 1.00 -10.04
N LYS A 49 0.61 0.95 -8.74
CA LYS A 49 -0.73 1.28 -8.24
C LYS A 49 -1.01 2.76 -8.45
N TYR A 50 -0.06 3.62 -8.09
CA TYR A 50 -0.18 5.06 -8.33
C TYR A 50 -0.32 5.36 -9.82
N ILE A 51 0.54 4.78 -10.66
CA ILE A 51 0.50 4.94 -12.13
C ILE A 51 -0.86 4.55 -12.70
N LYS A 52 -1.35 3.35 -12.38
CA LYS A 52 -2.65 2.84 -12.86
C LYS A 52 -3.82 3.72 -12.41
N ASN A 53 -3.76 4.28 -11.20
CA ASN A 53 -4.78 5.19 -10.72
C ASN A 53 -4.72 6.56 -11.41
N VAL A 54 -3.53 7.11 -11.67
CA VAL A 54 -3.36 8.34 -12.44
C VAL A 54 -3.84 8.15 -13.88
N MET A 55 -3.53 7.01 -14.51
CA MET A 55 -4.05 6.64 -15.84
C MET A 55 -5.57 6.65 -15.87
N LYS A 56 -6.23 6.05 -14.86
CA LYS A 56 -7.71 6.07 -14.77
C LYS A 56 -8.27 7.49 -14.72
N VAL A 57 -7.67 8.37 -13.92
CA VAL A 57 -8.12 9.77 -13.86
C VAL A 57 -7.87 10.47 -15.19
N PHE A 58 -6.72 10.27 -15.81
CA PHE A 58 -6.47 10.84 -17.14
C PHE A 58 -7.49 10.31 -18.16
N ASP A 59 -7.81 9.03 -18.14
CA ASP A 59 -8.76 8.42 -19.07
C ASP A 59 -10.20 8.87 -18.85
N GLU A 60 -10.57 9.15 -17.59
CA GLU A 60 -11.90 9.60 -17.21
C GLU A 60 -12.13 11.08 -17.55
N TYR A 61 -11.12 11.93 -17.30
CA TYR A 61 -11.29 13.39 -17.39
C TYR A 61 -10.63 14.02 -18.62
N ALA A 62 -9.63 13.39 -19.25
CA ALA A 62 -8.98 13.98 -20.42
C ALA A 62 -9.79 13.77 -21.70
N ASP A 63 -9.96 14.84 -22.48
CA ASP A 63 -10.28 14.68 -23.89
C ASP A 63 -8.99 14.22 -24.60
N LYS A 64 -8.85 12.89 -24.76
CA LYS A 64 -7.65 12.26 -25.33
C LYS A 64 -7.36 12.77 -26.75
N SER A 65 -8.39 13.01 -27.56
CA SER A 65 -8.22 13.49 -28.93
C SER A 65 -7.72 14.93 -28.96
N TYR A 66 -8.28 15.80 -28.10
CA TYR A 66 -7.78 17.15 -27.92
C TYR A 66 -6.35 17.15 -27.37
N PHE A 67 -6.06 16.35 -26.34
CA PHE A 67 -4.75 16.29 -25.72
C PHE A 67 -3.68 15.82 -26.71
N ALA A 68 -3.92 14.71 -27.42
CA ALA A 68 -3.00 14.19 -28.41
C ALA A 68 -2.72 15.20 -29.54
N SER A 69 -3.78 15.86 -30.04
CA SER A 69 -3.65 16.85 -31.14
C SER A 69 -2.85 18.09 -30.72
N ASN A 70 -3.08 18.61 -29.51
CA ASN A 70 -2.46 19.84 -29.03
C ASN A 70 -1.07 19.60 -28.42
N PHE A 71 -0.91 18.52 -27.66
CA PHE A 71 0.24 18.28 -26.80
C PHE A 71 1.07 17.07 -27.22
N GLY A 72 0.43 16.03 -27.76
CA GLY A 72 1.08 14.76 -28.13
C GLY A 72 0.62 13.60 -27.26
N ASP A 73 1.20 12.43 -27.52
CA ASP A 73 0.82 11.17 -26.90
C ASP A 73 1.49 11.00 -25.53
N VAL A 74 0.73 10.52 -24.55
CA VAL A 74 1.25 10.25 -23.20
C VAL A 74 1.84 8.84 -23.17
N TYR A 75 3.12 8.73 -22.84
CA TYR A 75 3.86 7.48 -22.87
C TYR A 75 3.88 6.82 -21.49
N TRP A 76 2.75 6.23 -21.10
CA TRP A 76 2.54 5.64 -19.77
C TRP A 76 3.53 4.54 -19.39
N ASP A 77 3.95 3.69 -20.33
CA ASP A 77 4.95 2.64 -20.07
C ASP A 77 6.28 3.19 -19.52
N TYR A 78 6.58 4.46 -19.81
CA TYR A 78 7.80 5.13 -19.36
C TYR A 78 7.55 6.00 -18.13
N ALA A 79 6.36 5.95 -17.53
CA ALA A 79 6.03 6.69 -16.33
C ALA A 79 6.94 6.26 -15.16
N THR A 80 7.41 7.23 -14.38
CA THR A 80 8.34 6.98 -13.27
C THR A 80 7.88 7.68 -12.00
N THR A 81 7.79 6.91 -10.92
CA THR A 81 7.67 7.43 -9.55
C THR A 81 9.05 7.55 -8.90
N MET A 82 10.10 7.29 -9.67
CA MET A 82 11.50 7.44 -9.25
C MET A 82 11.79 6.62 -7.99
N GLY A 83 11.12 5.46 -7.89
CA GLY A 83 11.22 4.56 -6.75
C GLY A 83 10.55 5.05 -5.46
N THR A 84 9.72 6.09 -5.50
CA THR A 84 8.80 6.43 -4.40
C THR A 84 7.53 5.59 -4.50
N TYR A 85 7.04 5.12 -3.35
CA TYR A 85 5.88 4.23 -3.22
C TYR A 85 4.83 4.81 -2.27
N ASP A 86 4.73 6.14 -2.23
CA ASP A 86 3.85 6.88 -1.34
C ASP A 86 2.63 7.47 -2.06
N GLU A 87 2.40 7.09 -3.32
CA GLU A 87 1.31 7.59 -4.17
C GLU A 87 1.27 9.13 -4.28
N LYS A 88 2.43 9.81 -4.24
CA LYS A 88 2.47 11.29 -4.25
C LYS A 88 2.95 11.92 -5.53
N PHE A 89 3.76 11.23 -6.32
CA PHE A 89 4.52 11.83 -7.40
C PHE A 89 4.69 10.88 -8.59
N LEU A 90 4.53 11.44 -9.79
CA LEU A 90 4.72 10.75 -11.05
C LEU A 90 5.18 11.72 -12.12
N GLU A 91 6.16 11.32 -12.91
CA GLU A 91 6.51 11.97 -14.18
C GLU A 91 6.21 11.06 -15.36
N VAL A 92 5.57 11.61 -16.38
CA VAL A 92 5.21 10.88 -17.60
C VAL A 92 5.61 11.70 -18.83
N PRO A 93 6.38 11.14 -19.78
CA PRO A 93 6.77 11.87 -20.98
C PRO A 93 5.59 12.02 -21.95
N VAL A 94 5.42 13.23 -22.50
CA VAL A 94 4.48 13.51 -23.58
C VAL A 94 5.26 13.68 -24.88
N VAL A 95 4.98 12.86 -25.88
CA VAL A 95 5.74 12.78 -27.13
C VAL A 95 4.93 13.38 -28.28
N LYS A 96 5.53 14.30 -29.03
CA LYS A 96 4.93 14.87 -30.24
C LYS A 96 5.95 14.89 -31.35
N ASN A 97 5.58 14.38 -32.53
CA ASN A 97 6.45 14.35 -33.71
C ASN A 97 7.81 13.67 -33.45
N GLY A 98 7.82 12.57 -32.68
CA GLY A 98 9.03 11.80 -32.37
C GLY A 98 10.00 12.50 -31.41
N LYS A 99 9.56 13.53 -30.68
CA LYS A 99 10.36 14.23 -29.67
C LYS A 99 9.58 14.38 -28.37
N ILE A 100 10.29 14.42 -27.25
CA ILE A 100 9.68 14.76 -25.94
C ILE A 100 9.23 16.22 -26.00
N ASN A 101 7.92 16.46 -25.98
CA ASN A 101 7.36 17.80 -25.99
C ASN A 101 7.51 18.44 -24.60
N PHE A 102 7.00 17.77 -23.58
CA PHE A 102 7.15 18.13 -22.16
C PHE A 102 6.94 16.90 -21.27
N ILE A 103 7.18 17.07 -19.97
CA ILE A 103 6.92 16.06 -18.95
C ILE A 103 5.61 16.41 -18.24
N LEU A 104 4.65 15.49 -18.26
CA LEU A 104 3.44 15.57 -17.48
C LEU A 104 3.79 15.19 -16.03
N LEU A 105 3.88 16.20 -15.19
CA LEU A 105 4.11 16.07 -13.76
C LEU A 105 2.76 15.87 -13.07
N VAL A 106 2.61 14.78 -12.33
CA VAL A 106 1.41 14.48 -11.55
C VAL A 106 1.78 14.36 -10.08
N TYR A 107 1.10 15.15 -9.26
CA TYR A 107 1.23 15.04 -7.81
C TYR A 107 -0.13 14.93 -7.15
N ARG A 108 -0.15 14.24 -6.02
CA ARG A 108 -1.35 14.02 -5.20
C ARG A 108 -1.27 14.84 -3.94
N GLU A 109 -2.34 15.56 -3.65
CA GLU A 109 -2.61 16.13 -2.33
C GLU A 109 -3.93 15.55 -1.85
N ASP A 110 -3.88 14.82 -0.73
CA ASP A 110 -5.02 14.14 -0.12
C ASP A 110 -5.82 13.23 -1.07
N ASP A 111 -7.04 13.62 -1.42
CA ASP A 111 -7.96 12.89 -2.28
C ASP A 111 -7.99 13.45 -3.71
N ARG A 112 -7.04 14.32 -4.08
CA ARG A 112 -6.97 14.96 -5.39
C ARG A 112 -5.62 14.79 -6.06
N ILE A 113 -5.65 14.70 -7.38
CA ILE A 113 -4.45 14.78 -8.21
C ILE A 113 -4.45 15.99 -9.11
N PHE A 114 -3.24 16.45 -9.40
CA PHE A 114 -3.00 17.66 -10.15
C PHE A 114 -2.02 17.35 -11.28
N PHE A 115 -2.41 17.71 -12.49
CA PHE A 115 -1.57 17.58 -13.68
C PHE A 115 -0.90 18.91 -13.98
N LYS A 116 0.41 18.88 -14.15
CA LYS A 116 1.23 20.05 -14.42
C LYS A 116 2.16 19.79 -15.57
N ARG A 117 2.43 20.84 -16.34
CA ARG A 117 3.50 20.81 -17.33
C ARG A 117 4.83 21.04 -16.63
N LYS A 118 5.82 20.21 -16.95
CA LYS A 118 7.22 20.42 -16.60
C LYS A 118 8.02 20.47 -17.90
N ASP A 119 8.69 21.59 -18.14
CA ASP A 119 9.38 21.89 -19.40
C ASP A 119 10.90 21.97 -19.21
N GLU A 120 11.40 21.30 -18.17
CA GLU A 120 12.82 21.27 -17.83
C GLU A 120 13.60 20.38 -18.80
N GLU A 121 14.64 20.94 -19.41
CA GLU A 121 15.43 20.26 -20.45
C GLU A 121 16.11 19.00 -19.93
N SER A 122 16.52 19.00 -18.67
CA SER A 122 17.22 17.89 -18.04
C SER A 122 16.32 16.65 -17.89
N SER A 123 15.07 16.85 -17.45
CA SER A 123 14.05 15.79 -17.42
C SER A 123 13.69 15.31 -18.83
N LYS A 124 13.62 16.21 -19.83
CA LYS A 124 13.40 15.79 -21.23
C LYS A 124 14.56 14.94 -21.76
N GLU A 125 15.81 15.30 -21.45
CA GLU A 125 16.97 14.53 -21.89
C GLU A 125 16.99 13.15 -21.23
N PHE A 126 16.63 13.05 -19.94
CA PHE A 126 16.44 11.76 -19.27
C PHE A 126 15.43 10.88 -20.02
N PHE A 127 14.23 11.38 -20.31
CA PHE A 127 13.21 10.60 -21.02
C PHE A 127 13.56 10.31 -22.47
N LYS A 128 14.30 11.21 -23.12
CA LYS A 128 14.82 11.00 -24.48
C LYS A 128 15.82 9.83 -24.50
N VAL A 129 16.72 9.74 -23.52
CA VAL A 129 17.59 8.58 -23.34
C VAL A 129 16.75 7.32 -23.05
N LEU A 130 15.80 7.42 -22.12
CA LEU A 130 14.98 6.27 -21.71
C LEU A 130 14.13 5.67 -22.85
N ILE A 131 13.62 6.51 -23.75
CA ILE A 131 12.68 6.14 -24.83
C ILE A 131 13.43 5.83 -26.13
N PHE A 132 14.39 6.67 -26.53
CA PHE A 132 14.98 6.61 -27.87
C PHE A 132 16.34 5.92 -27.94
N THR A 133 16.93 5.52 -26.80
CA THR A 133 18.14 4.69 -26.78
C THR A 133 17.77 3.21 -26.85
N ASP A 134 18.37 2.49 -27.80
CA ASP A 134 18.25 1.04 -27.88
C ASP A 134 18.85 0.39 -26.62
N ARG A 135 17.99 -0.21 -25.80
CA ARG A 135 18.35 -0.76 -24.49
C ARG A 135 19.27 -1.97 -24.56
N VAL A 136 19.10 -2.80 -25.58
CA VAL A 136 19.84 -4.05 -25.75
C VAL A 136 21.20 -3.73 -26.37
N LYS A 137 21.22 -2.92 -27.44
CA LYS A 137 22.48 -2.52 -28.09
C LYS A 137 23.35 -1.67 -27.17
N ASN A 138 22.74 -0.80 -26.36
CA ASN A 138 23.47 0.18 -25.54
C ASN A 138 23.42 -0.07 -24.03
N LYS A 139 23.06 -1.29 -23.61
CA LYS A 139 23.04 -1.77 -22.21
C LYS A 139 22.55 -0.71 -21.22
N LEU A 140 21.40 -0.11 -21.51
CA LEU A 140 20.87 0.98 -20.72
C LEU A 140 20.57 0.49 -19.30
N SER A 141 21.10 1.18 -18.30
CA SER A 141 20.86 0.86 -16.90
C SER A 141 20.72 2.13 -16.07
N GLY A 142 20.03 2.03 -14.93
CA GLY A 142 19.82 3.15 -14.03
C GLY A 142 19.76 2.70 -12.58
N ARG A 143 20.14 3.60 -11.67
CA ARG A 143 20.00 3.39 -10.23
C ARG A 143 19.65 4.68 -9.51
N ILE A 144 18.91 4.54 -8.43
CA ILE A 144 18.56 5.64 -7.53
C ILE A 144 19.66 5.72 -6.46
N LEU A 145 20.33 6.88 -6.36
CA LEU A 145 21.48 7.06 -5.46
C LEU A 145 21.08 7.50 -4.04
N GLY A 146 19.81 7.86 -3.82
CA GLY A 146 19.23 8.18 -2.51
C GLY A 146 18.52 9.54 -2.45
N ALA A 147 17.72 9.73 -1.41
CA ALA A 147 17.01 10.97 -1.11
C ALA A 147 17.87 11.90 -0.22
N GLY A 148 18.15 13.12 -0.70
CA GLY A 148 18.96 14.10 0.02
C GLY A 148 18.10 15.02 0.89
N GLY A 149 18.27 14.93 2.21
CA GLY A 149 18.04 16.00 3.20
C GLY A 149 16.61 16.52 3.40
N ASN A 150 15.94 16.04 4.47
CA ASN A 150 14.76 16.68 5.06
C ASN A 150 15.12 18.07 5.63
N THR A 151 15.05 19.11 4.80
CA THR A 151 14.67 20.44 5.28
C THR A 151 13.20 20.60 4.94
N SER A 152 12.42 21.13 5.89
CA SER A 152 10.96 20.97 6.03
C SER A 152 10.07 21.51 4.90
N LYS A 153 10.59 21.76 3.69
CA LYS A 153 9.85 22.31 2.54
C LYS A 153 10.26 21.78 1.15
N THR A 154 11.24 20.88 1.04
CA THR A 154 11.71 20.33 -0.24
C THR A 154 12.23 18.91 -0.04
N PHE A 155 11.75 17.93 -0.81
CA PHE A 155 12.34 16.58 -0.86
C PHE A 155 13.03 16.40 -2.21
N CYS A 156 14.27 15.87 -2.19
CA CYS A 156 15.09 15.71 -3.38
C CYS A 156 15.60 14.27 -3.51
N TYR A 157 15.74 13.77 -4.74
CA TYR A 157 16.37 12.49 -5.04
C TYR A 157 17.32 12.64 -6.22
N THR A 158 18.41 11.87 -6.22
CA THR A 158 19.38 11.85 -7.32
C THR A 158 19.27 10.54 -8.09
N VAL A 159 19.06 10.65 -9.40
CA VAL A 159 19.02 9.53 -10.34
C VAL A 159 20.32 9.52 -11.13
N GLU A 160 20.95 8.37 -11.24
CA GLU A 160 22.07 8.14 -12.15
C GLU A 160 21.64 7.16 -13.25
N THR A 161 21.73 7.62 -14.50
CA THR A 161 21.46 6.82 -15.71
C THR A 161 22.76 6.60 -16.46
N THR A 162 23.06 5.35 -16.81
CA THR A 162 24.28 4.98 -17.53
C THR A 162 23.93 4.29 -18.84
N VAL A 163 24.53 4.78 -19.93
CA VAL A 163 24.44 4.22 -21.28
C VAL A 163 25.82 3.72 -21.68
N GLU A 164 25.92 2.44 -22.05
CA GLU A 164 27.16 1.84 -22.56
C GLU A 164 26.98 1.47 -24.03
N TRP A 165 27.63 2.19 -24.93
CA TRP A 165 27.52 1.90 -26.35
C TRP A 165 28.25 0.60 -26.69
N THR A 166 27.69 -0.17 -27.61
CA THR A 166 28.41 -1.26 -28.27
C THR A 166 28.70 -0.83 -29.69
N ASN A 167 29.99 -0.80 -30.06
CA ASN A 167 30.40 -0.52 -31.43
C ASN A 167 29.86 -1.61 -32.37
N ASP A 168 29.77 -1.33 -33.67
CA ASP A 168 29.22 -2.30 -34.65
C ASP A 168 30.07 -3.59 -34.76
N ASP A 169 31.30 -3.58 -34.24
CA ASP A 169 32.20 -4.73 -34.14
C ASP A 169 32.05 -5.53 -32.82
N GLY A 170 31.12 -5.13 -31.94
CA GLY A 170 30.89 -5.77 -30.64
C GLY A 170 31.84 -5.32 -29.52
N SER A 171 32.79 -4.41 -29.78
CA SER A 171 33.69 -3.89 -28.76
C SER A 171 32.99 -2.87 -27.83
N PRO A 172 33.48 -2.70 -26.57
CA PRO A 172 32.98 -1.66 -25.68
C PRO A 172 33.17 -0.28 -26.30
N GLY A 173 32.06 0.40 -26.57
CA GLY A 173 32.01 1.79 -26.99
C GLY A 173 32.12 2.75 -25.80
N PRO A 174 31.94 4.06 -26.04
CA PRO A 174 31.94 5.04 -24.95
C PRO A 174 30.85 4.75 -23.91
N THR A 175 31.12 5.12 -22.66
CA THR A 175 30.13 5.09 -21.57
C THR A 175 29.72 6.53 -21.24
N PHE A 176 28.42 6.78 -21.16
CA PHE A 176 27.88 8.06 -20.72
C PHE A 176 27.06 7.84 -19.45
N SER A 177 27.42 8.55 -18.38
CA SER A 177 26.65 8.57 -17.14
C SER A 177 26.12 9.98 -16.93
N HIS A 178 24.79 10.09 -16.78
CA HIS A 178 24.09 11.31 -16.43
C HIS A 178 23.56 11.18 -15.01
N SER A 179 23.83 12.16 -14.17
CA SER A 179 23.31 12.22 -12.80
C SER A 179 22.52 13.50 -12.65
N GLU A 180 21.28 13.37 -12.19
CA GLU A 180 20.37 14.49 -12.02
C GLU A 180 19.66 14.42 -10.68
N THR A 181 19.64 15.56 -9.99
CA THR A 181 18.93 15.70 -8.73
C THR A 181 17.62 16.40 -8.98
N TYR A 182 16.54 15.68 -8.70
CA TYR A 182 15.18 16.17 -8.77
C TYR A 182 14.81 16.65 -7.38
N CYS A 183 14.35 17.89 -7.28
CA CYS A 183 13.90 18.49 -6.03
C CYS A 183 12.45 18.91 -6.17
N PHE A 184 11.65 18.71 -5.12
CA PHE A 184 10.25 19.15 -5.06
C PHE A 184 10.15 20.52 -4.39
N PRO A 185 9.94 21.62 -5.14
CA PRO A 185 9.63 22.90 -4.53
C PRO A 185 8.15 22.95 -4.11
N THR A 186 7.89 23.53 -2.93
CA THR A 186 6.60 24.19 -2.64
C THR A 186 6.61 25.58 -3.30
N GLY A 187 6.61 25.64 -4.64
CA GLY A 187 6.76 26.89 -5.41
C GLY A 187 6.72 26.64 -6.93
N PRO A 188 6.47 27.66 -7.77
CA PRO A 188 5.57 27.48 -8.91
C PRO A 188 6.22 26.68 -10.04
N SER A 189 5.76 25.45 -10.18
CA SER A 189 5.61 24.77 -11.47
C SER A 189 4.81 25.62 -12.46
N LEU A 190 5.00 25.40 -13.76
CA LEU A 190 4.17 25.99 -14.83
C LEU A 190 2.67 25.85 -14.51
N PRO A 191 1.81 26.73 -15.09
CA PRO A 191 0.37 26.67 -14.87
C PRO A 191 -0.17 25.26 -15.05
N CYS A 192 -1.12 24.90 -14.19
CA CYS A 192 -1.83 23.62 -14.19
C CYS A 192 -2.27 23.26 -15.63
N GLN A 193 -2.14 21.99 -15.98
CA GLN A 193 -2.49 21.49 -17.30
C GLN A 193 -3.92 20.95 -17.23
N ALA A 194 -4.88 21.71 -17.74
CA ALA A 194 -6.25 21.23 -17.88
C ALA A 194 -6.25 20.02 -18.83
N LEU A 195 -6.93 18.95 -18.39
CA LEU A 195 -7.07 17.73 -19.19
C LEU A 195 -8.26 17.80 -20.14
N ASP A 196 -9.28 18.58 -19.79
CA ASP A 196 -10.48 18.78 -20.58
C ASP A 196 -10.55 20.19 -21.20
N THR A 197 -11.48 20.37 -22.14
CA THR A 197 -11.64 21.58 -22.94
C THR A 197 -12.39 22.71 -22.24
N GLU A 198 -13.06 22.44 -21.11
CA GLU A 198 -13.92 23.39 -20.39
C GLU A 198 -13.28 23.90 -19.07
N SER A 199 -12.25 23.21 -18.57
CA SER A 199 -11.59 23.52 -17.31
C SER A 199 -10.53 24.60 -17.46
N ASN A 200 -10.64 25.62 -16.62
CA ASN A 200 -9.58 26.60 -16.44
C ASN A 200 -8.69 26.17 -15.27
N CYS A 201 -7.50 25.66 -15.57
CA CYS A 201 -6.44 25.47 -14.59
C CYS A 201 -5.87 26.85 -14.20
N GLY A 202 -6.55 27.54 -13.27
CA GLY A 202 -6.23 28.90 -12.85
C GLY A 202 -4.77 29.06 -12.40
N GLY A 203 -3.99 29.81 -13.18
CA GLY A 203 -2.58 30.11 -12.92
C GLY A 203 -2.14 31.39 -13.61
N GLY A 204 -2.93 32.46 -13.47
CA GLY A 204 -2.55 33.79 -13.95
C GLY A 204 -1.64 34.49 -12.95
N TYR A 205 -0.39 34.75 -13.34
CA TYR A 205 0.46 35.74 -12.67
C TYR A 205 -0.14 37.13 -12.90
N GLY A 206 -0.94 37.62 -11.94
CA GLY A 206 -1.51 38.95 -11.95
C GLY A 206 -0.76 39.87 -10.99
N ASN A 207 0.10 40.72 -11.55
CA ASN A 207 0.63 41.90 -10.89
C ASN A 207 -0.54 42.80 -10.43
N GLY A 208 -0.36 43.52 -9.32
CA GLY A 208 -1.40 44.14 -8.48
C GLY A 208 -2.64 44.76 -9.16
N GLY A 209 -3.80 44.55 -8.53
CA GLY A 209 -5.01 45.34 -8.82
C GLY A 209 -6.32 44.66 -8.41
N SER A 210 -6.90 45.12 -7.31
CA SER A 210 -8.31 45.10 -6.89
C SER A 210 -9.25 43.97 -7.35
N GLY A 211 -9.75 43.23 -6.35
CA GLY A 211 -11.18 42.92 -6.16
C GLY A 211 -11.88 42.14 -7.26
N GLY A 212 -11.78 40.81 -7.22
CA GLY A 212 -12.63 39.90 -8.01
C GLY A 212 -12.62 38.50 -7.37
N SER A 213 -13.81 37.97 -7.14
CA SER A 213 -14.10 36.72 -6.41
C SER A 213 -13.18 35.54 -6.75
N GLY A 214 -12.56 34.96 -5.72
CA GLY A 214 -11.62 33.85 -5.83
C GLY A 214 -12.30 32.53 -6.19
N GLY A 215 -12.07 32.07 -7.42
CA GLY A 215 -12.27 30.68 -7.83
C GLY A 215 -11.01 29.89 -7.47
N GLY A 216 -11.04 29.18 -6.34
CA GLY A 216 -9.99 28.24 -5.96
C GLY A 216 -9.99 27.02 -6.88
N SER A 217 -8.82 26.67 -7.43
CA SER A 217 -8.63 25.49 -8.29
C SER A 217 -8.98 24.19 -7.55
N THR A 218 -9.72 23.31 -8.20
CA THR A 218 -10.19 22.04 -7.66
C THR A 218 -9.60 20.90 -8.50
N GLY A 219 -8.49 20.27 -8.07
CA GLY A 219 -7.83 19.17 -8.79
C GLY A 219 -8.74 17.97 -9.13
N TYR A 220 -8.26 16.94 -9.81
CA TYR A 220 -9.13 15.81 -10.18
C TYR A 220 -9.30 14.83 -9.01
N PRO A 221 -10.50 14.25 -8.79
CA PRO A 221 -10.69 13.22 -7.76
C PRO A 221 -9.74 12.05 -7.98
N TYR A 222 -8.98 11.69 -6.95
CA TYR A 222 -8.15 10.49 -6.98
C TYR A 222 -9.02 9.26 -6.70
N PRO A 223 -8.87 8.15 -7.45
CA PRO A 223 -9.64 6.94 -7.22
C PRO A 223 -9.38 6.49 -5.79
N GLN A 224 -10.39 6.65 -4.93
CA GLN A 224 -10.34 6.07 -3.60
C GLN A 224 -10.24 4.57 -3.79
N ASN A 225 -9.30 3.95 -3.09
CA ASN A 225 -9.16 2.50 -3.11
C ASN A 225 -10.38 1.94 -2.36
N ASN A 226 -11.51 1.81 -3.08
CA ASN A 226 -12.81 1.33 -2.60
C ASN A 226 -12.78 -0.17 -2.30
N GLN A 227 -11.66 -0.66 -1.79
CA GLN A 227 -11.54 -2.02 -1.32
C GLN A 227 -12.43 -2.16 -0.10
N THR A 228 -13.35 -3.10 -0.19
CA THR A 228 -14.13 -3.57 0.95
C THR A 228 -13.17 -4.06 2.06
N PRO A 229 -13.59 -4.05 3.34
CA PRO A 229 -12.80 -4.64 4.42
C PRO A 229 -12.28 -6.04 4.09
N CYS A 230 -13.07 -6.82 3.35
CA CYS A 230 -12.67 -8.15 2.97
C CYS A 230 -11.54 -8.18 1.94
N GLU A 231 -11.63 -7.39 0.87
CA GLU A 231 -10.56 -7.29 -0.13
C GLU A 231 -9.26 -6.78 0.51
N LYS A 232 -9.36 -5.83 1.45
CA LYS A 232 -8.20 -5.33 2.21
C LYS A 232 -7.54 -6.46 3.00
N THR A 233 -8.31 -7.20 3.80
CA THR A 233 -7.76 -8.33 4.56
C THR A 233 -7.20 -9.41 3.65
N LYS A 234 -7.90 -9.79 2.57
CA LYS A 234 -7.41 -10.75 1.57
C LYS A 234 -6.07 -10.32 0.97
N ASN A 235 -5.90 -9.03 0.67
CA ASN A 235 -4.63 -8.49 0.19
C ASN A 235 -3.54 -8.54 1.27
N ILE A 236 -3.86 -8.22 2.53
CA ILE A 236 -2.92 -8.27 3.66
C ILE A 236 -2.41 -9.71 3.87
N VAL A 237 -3.31 -10.69 3.99
CA VAL A 237 -2.94 -12.08 4.29
C VAL A 237 -2.18 -12.75 3.14
N ASN A 238 -2.35 -12.26 1.91
CA ASN A 238 -1.63 -12.75 0.73
C ASN A 238 -0.27 -12.08 0.51
N LYS A 239 0.09 -11.01 1.24
CA LYS A 239 1.46 -10.46 1.20
C LYS A 239 2.45 -11.56 1.61
N PRO A 240 3.48 -11.88 0.81
CA PRO A 240 4.36 -13.03 1.09
C PRO A 240 4.96 -13.03 2.49
N GLN A 241 5.43 -11.87 2.98
CA GLN A 241 6.00 -11.72 4.32
C GLN A 241 4.97 -11.90 5.45
N ILE A 242 3.74 -11.45 5.24
CA ILE A 242 2.64 -11.63 6.20
C ILE A 242 2.24 -13.09 6.23
N LYS A 243 1.98 -13.69 5.06
CA LYS A 243 1.61 -15.10 4.92
C LYS A 243 2.57 -16.03 5.65
N ALA A 244 3.88 -15.83 5.46
CA ALA A 244 4.92 -16.59 6.14
C ALA A 244 4.86 -16.42 7.68
N LYS A 245 4.63 -15.20 8.17
CA LYS A 245 4.45 -14.93 9.60
C LYS A 245 3.17 -15.54 10.15
N LEU A 246 2.05 -15.49 9.43
CA LEU A 246 0.78 -16.10 9.83
C LEU A 246 0.95 -17.62 10.02
N THR A 247 1.61 -18.32 9.11
CA THR A 247 1.88 -19.77 9.27
C THR A 247 2.72 -20.07 10.51
N SER A 248 3.74 -19.25 10.80
CA SER A 248 4.55 -19.40 12.01
C SER A 248 3.73 -19.16 13.28
N LEU A 249 2.94 -18.10 13.30
CA LEU A 249 2.08 -17.75 14.42
C LEU A 249 0.96 -18.79 14.64
N GLN A 250 0.38 -19.37 13.58
CA GLN A 250 -0.58 -20.47 13.69
C GLN A 250 0.03 -21.69 14.37
N SER A 251 1.28 -22.03 14.03
CA SER A 251 1.98 -23.13 14.71
C SER A 251 2.22 -22.79 16.18
N TYR A 252 2.61 -21.54 16.46
CA TYR A 252 2.90 -21.06 17.81
C TYR A 252 1.68 -20.98 18.72
N ALA A 253 0.53 -20.54 18.21
CA ALA A 253 -0.74 -20.40 18.95
C ALA A 253 -1.31 -21.73 19.47
N ASN A 254 -0.79 -22.86 19.00
CA ASN A 254 -1.18 -24.20 19.45
C ASN A 254 -0.23 -24.77 20.51
N THR A 255 0.76 -24.00 20.96
CA THR A 255 1.69 -24.43 22.00
C THR A 255 1.12 -24.10 23.38
N ASN A 256 1.32 -24.97 24.37
CA ASN A 256 0.82 -24.75 25.75
C ASN A 256 1.67 -23.74 26.55
N THR A 257 2.28 -22.78 25.87
CA THR A 257 2.98 -21.66 26.50
C THR A 257 1.96 -20.63 26.98
N LYS A 258 2.37 -19.77 27.92
CA LYS A 258 1.61 -18.57 28.31
C LYS A 258 2.18 -17.31 27.65
N ILE A 259 3.06 -17.46 26.68
CA ILE A 259 3.72 -16.35 25.99
C ILE A 259 3.04 -16.14 24.66
N GLU A 260 2.64 -14.91 24.38
CA GLU A 260 2.15 -14.54 23.06
C GLU A 260 3.30 -14.16 22.13
N SER A 261 3.07 -14.32 20.85
CA SER A 261 3.94 -13.83 19.78
C SER A 261 3.12 -13.09 18.74
N GLY A 262 3.74 -12.12 18.10
CA GLY A 262 3.07 -11.27 17.14
C GLY A 262 4.01 -10.28 16.48
N PHE A 263 3.47 -9.52 15.54
CA PHE A 263 4.16 -8.45 14.84
C PHE A 263 3.24 -7.27 14.56
N GLN A 264 3.84 -6.10 14.40
CA GLN A 264 3.26 -4.87 13.86
C GLN A 264 3.74 -4.70 12.41
N GLU A 265 2.83 -4.43 11.49
CA GLU A 265 3.16 -3.90 10.16
C GLU A 265 3.20 -2.38 10.22
N LEU A 266 4.26 -1.79 9.69
CA LEU A 266 4.38 -0.35 9.47
C LEU A 266 3.81 0.02 8.08
N LYS A 267 3.45 1.29 7.87
CA LYS A 267 2.99 1.83 6.58
C LYS A 267 3.98 1.59 5.43
N SER A 268 5.28 1.42 5.75
CA SER A 268 6.33 1.03 4.79
C SER A 268 6.28 -0.44 4.35
N GLY A 269 5.43 -1.26 4.96
CA GLY A 269 5.41 -2.72 4.81
C GLY A 269 6.42 -3.47 5.68
N THR A 270 7.22 -2.75 6.49
CA THR A 270 8.18 -3.36 7.43
C THR A 270 7.43 -4.05 8.57
N LEU A 271 7.89 -5.25 8.96
CA LEU A 271 7.33 -5.98 10.11
C LEU A 271 8.26 -5.84 11.32
N VAL A 272 7.69 -5.41 12.45
CA VAL A 272 8.39 -5.28 13.74
C VAL A 272 7.77 -6.29 14.72
N ASN A 273 8.59 -7.08 15.42
CA ASN A 273 8.05 -8.02 16.40
C ASN A 273 7.48 -7.26 17.62
N GLY A 274 6.40 -7.77 18.21
CA GLY A 274 5.91 -7.27 19.49
C GLY A 274 6.85 -7.65 20.65
N VAL A 275 6.75 -6.91 21.75
CA VAL A 275 7.52 -7.12 22.97
C VAL A 275 6.65 -7.86 23.97
N VAL A 276 7.15 -8.98 24.49
CA VAL A 276 6.43 -9.78 25.50
C VAL A 276 6.70 -9.18 26.88
N ASN A 277 5.65 -8.71 27.55
CA ASN A 277 5.73 -8.07 28.86
C ASN A 277 5.13 -8.90 30.00
N GLY A 278 4.57 -10.07 29.70
CA GLY A 278 4.03 -10.99 30.71
C GLY A 278 3.29 -12.18 30.13
N ASP A 279 2.66 -12.94 31.02
CA ASP A 279 1.77 -14.04 30.65
C ASP A 279 0.58 -13.50 29.85
N ASN A 280 0.48 -13.92 28.59
CA ASN A 280 -0.52 -13.49 27.62
C ASN A 280 -0.59 -11.97 27.44
N GLN A 281 0.59 -11.33 27.44
CA GLN A 281 0.73 -9.89 27.28
C GLN A 281 1.85 -9.58 26.28
N ILE A 282 1.44 -9.10 25.11
CA ILE A 282 2.32 -8.56 24.08
C ILE A 282 1.99 -7.10 23.84
N GLU A 283 3.02 -6.28 23.69
CA GLU A 283 2.91 -4.86 23.39
C GLU A 283 3.54 -4.53 22.04
N PHE A 284 2.99 -3.50 21.39
CA PHE A 284 3.46 -2.99 20.11
C PHE A 284 3.80 -1.52 20.24
N GLY A 285 4.85 -1.07 19.55
CA GLY A 285 5.24 0.34 19.48
C GLY A 285 4.32 1.13 18.56
N ILE A 286 3.06 1.31 18.96
CA ILE A 286 2.07 2.00 18.14
C ILE A 286 2.43 3.49 18.01
N GLY A 287 2.62 3.94 16.77
CA GLY A 287 2.87 5.34 16.41
C GLY A 287 2.37 5.70 15.01
N PRO A 288 2.69 6.90 14.49
CA PRO A 288 2.16 7.43 13.22
C PRO A 288 2.42 6.57 11.98
N ASN A 289 3.43 5.71 12.05
CA ASN A 289 3.80 4.78 10.97
C ASN A 289 3.12 3.41 11.10
N SER A 290 2.25 3.19 12.08
CA SER A 290 1.59 1.88 12.26
C SER A 290 0.56 1.65 11.16
N GLN A 291 0.50 0.43 10.65
CA GLN A 291 -0.52 -0.01 9.69
C GLN A 291 -1.45 -1.06 10.30
N GLY A 292 -0.91 -2.02 11.06
CA GLY A 292 -1.69 -3.03 11.73
C GLY A 292 -0.87 -3.93 12.63
N THR A 293 -1.53 -4.82 13.36
CA THR A 293 -0.89 -5.80 14.25
C THR A 293 -1.47 -7.19 14.03
N VAL A 294 -0.68 -8.22 14.28
CA VAL A 294 -1.17 -9.60 14.39
C VAL A 294 -0.49 -10.29 15.55
N HIS A 295 -1.25 -10.92 16.44
CA HIS A 295 -0.71 -11.72 17.54
C HIS A 295 -1.45 -13.04 17.73
N THR A 296 -0.96 -13.82 18.69
CA THR A 296 -1.45 -15.16 19.01
C THR A 296 -2.14 -15.15 20.35
N HIS A 297 -3.19 -15.93 20.52
CA HIS A 297 -3.82 -16.24 21.80
C HIS A 297 -3.61 -17.73 22.08
N GLN A 298 -2.98 -18.04 23.22
CA GLN A 298 -2.55 -19.40 23.55
C GLN A 298 -3.69 -20.30 24.05
N PRO A 299 -3.53 -21.64 24.04
CA PRO A 299 -4.53 -22.55 24.56
C PRO A 299 -4.90 -22.24 26.02
N GLY A 300 -6.20 -22.20 26.30
CA GLY A 300 -6.72 -21.84 27.62
C GLY A 300 -7.07 -20.36 27.78
N THR A 301 -6.75 -19.51 26.80
CA THR A 301 -7.28 -18.14 26.70
C THR A 301 -8.52 -18.07 25.80
N ILE A 302 -9.12 -16.89 25.67
CA ILE A 302 -10.28 -16.66 24.80
C ILE A 302 -9.76 -16.40 23.37
N GLY A 303 -10.09 -17.28 22.43
CA GLY A 303 -9.49 -17.31 21.08
C GLY A 303 -9.92 -16.24 20.08
N ILE A 304 -10.35 -15.06 20.55
CA ILE A 304 -10.72 -13.87 19.75
C ILE A 304 -10.33 -12.59 20.51
N PHE A 305 -10.30 -11.45 19.83
CA PHE A 305 -9.94 -10.13 20.39
C PHE A 305 -10.52 -9.86 21.78
N ALA A 306 -9.63 -9.64 22.74
CA ALA A 306 -9.92 -9.15 24.07
C ALA A 306 -10.07 -7.61 24.08
N PRO A 307 -10.59 -7.02 25.17
CA PRO A 307 -10.76 -5.56 25.26
C PRO A 307 -9.47 -4.76 25.02
N GLN A 308 -8.32 -5.21 25.52
CA GLN A 308 -7.04 -4.53 25.28
C GLN A 308 -6.61 -4.60 23.80
N ASP A 309 -6.97 -5.67 23.09
CA ASP A 309 -6.67 -5.79 21.66
C ASP A 309 -7.46 -4.75 20.86
N ILE A 310 -8.73 -4.50 21.23
CA ILE A 310 -9.53 -3.45 20.62
C ILE A 310 -8.95 -2.06 20.90
N MET A 311 -8.48 -1.80 22.11
CA MET A 311 -7.84 -0.51 22.42
C MET A 311 -6.56 -0.31 21.61
N THR A 312 -5.73 -1.36 21.49
CA THR A 312 -4.54 -1.35 20.65
C THR A 312 -4.89 -1.08 19.19
N PHE A 313 -5.95 -1.74 18.68
CA PHE A 313 -6.46 -1.50 17.34
C PHE A 313 -6.92 -0.05 17.15
N LEU A 314 -7.69 0.51 18.09
CA LEU A 314 -8.14 1.90 18.02
C LEU A 314 -6.97 2.90 18.06
N ALA A 315 -5.91 2.61 18.81
CA ALA A 315 -4.69 3.42 18.77
C ALA A 315 -4.04 3.42 17.37
N ILE A 316 -4.08 2.28 16.66
CA ILE A 316 -3.63 2.20 15.25
C ILE A 316 -4.56 3.02 14.34
N VAL A 317 -5.88 2.99 14.58
CA VAL A 317 -6.84 3.80 13.81
C VAL A 317 -6.57 5.30 14.02
N HIS A 318 -6.33 5.75 15.25
CA HIS A 318 -5.95 7.13 15.55
C HIS A 318 -4.62 7.56 14.91
N ALA A 319 -3.73 6.61 14.62
CA ALA A 319 -2.47 6.87 13.91
C ALA A 319 -2.61 6.93 12.37
N GLN A 320 -3.82 6.68 11.83
CA GLN A 320 -4.10 6.85 10.41
C GLN A 320 -4.48 8.30 10.08
N ASP A 321 -4.29 8.68 8.83
CA ASP A 321 -4.82 9.95 8.33
C ASP A 321 -6.35 9.91 8.30
N ALA A 322 -7.01 11.08 8.44
CA ALA A 322 -8.48 11.16 8.57
C ALA A 322 -9.25 10.49 7.41
N ASN A 323 -8.65 10.47 6.21
CA ASN A 323 -9.23 9.85 5.01
C ASN A 323 -8.77 8.39 4.80
N ALA A 324 -7.95 7.85 5.70
CA ALA A 324 -7.30 6.55 5.59
C ALA A 324 -7.53 5.64 6.83
N LEU A 325 -8.46 6.01 7.71
CA LEU A 325 -8.76 5.26 8.95
C LEU A 325 -9.00 3.76 8.70
N GLY A 326 -9.71 3.43 7.62
CA GLY A 326 -10.01 2.06 7.24
C GLY A 326 -8.84 1.26 6.66
N ASN A 327 -7.62 1.80 6.64
CA ASN A 327 -6.42 1.03 6.34
C ASN A 327 -5.90 0.29 7.58
N ALA A 328 -6.23 0.77 8.78
CA ALA A 328 -5.90 0.09 10.02
C ALA A 328 -6.49 -1.32 10.05
N TYR A 329 -5.70 -2.28 10.53
CA TYR A 329 -6.16 -3.64 10.77
C TYR A 329 -5.53 -4.22 12.05
N SER A 330 -6.20 -5.20 12.64
CA SER A 330 -5.59 -6.05 13.67
C SER A 330 -5.99 -7.50 13.44
N GLY A 331 -5.16 -8.45 13.86
CA GLY A 331 -5.36 -9.88 13.68
C GLY A 331 -5.05 -10.67 14.95
N THR A 332 -5.88 -11.66 15.26
CA THR A 332 -5.64 -12.63 16.33
C THR A 332 -5.64 -14.03 15.76
N ILE A 333 -4.67 -14.85 16.15
CA ILE A 333 -4.56 -16.26 15.79
C ILE A 333 -4.67 -17.11 17.04
N SER A 334 -5.58 -18.06 17.05
CA SER A 334 -5.71 -19.05 18.12
C SER A 334 -6.01 -20.44 17.56
N SER A 335 -6.05 -21.45 18.44
CA SER A 335 -6.56 -22.78 18.09
C SER A 335 -8.04 -22.78 17.67
N SER A 336 -8.78 -21.69 17.94
CA SER A 336 -10.19 -21.53 17.57
C SER A 336 -10.41 -20.82 16.22
N GLY A 337 -9.33 -20.31 15.60
CA GLY A 337 -9.37 -19.66 14.30
C GLY A 337 -8.44 -18.45 14.19
N THR A 338 -8.34 -17.92 12.97
CA THR A 338 -7.69 -16.64 12.69
C THR A 338 -8.77 -15.59 12.39
N TYR A 339 -8.75 -14.49 13.15
CA TYR A 339 -9.69 -13.39 12.97
C TYR A 339 -8.93 -12.10 12.71
N PHE A 340 -9.47 -11.26 11.83
CA PHE A 340 -9.02 -9.92 11.53
C PHE A 340 -10.13 -8.92 11.79
N ILE A 341 -9.76 -7.68 12.08
CA ILE A 341 -10.68 -6.55 12.18
C ILE A 341 -10.19 -5.37 11.34
N ASN A 342 -11.15 -4.64 10.77
CA ASN A 342 -10.93 -3.37 10.08
C ASN A 342 -11.92 -2.31 10.57
N PHE A 343 -11.51 -1.05 10.52
CA PHE A 343 -12.36 0.07 10.88
C PHE A 343 -13.16 0.52 9.65
N THR A 344 -14.47 0.62 9.81
CA THR A 344 -15.42 1.06 8.78
C THR A 344 -16.19 2.31 9.18
N GLY A 345 -15.90 2.85 10.37
CA GLY A 345 -16.45 4.12 10.84
C GLY A 345 -15.73 5.35 10.26
N THR A 346 -16.10 6.49 10.81
CA THR A 346 -15.55 7.82 10.54
C THR A 346 -14.75 8.32 11.74
N ALA A 347 -14.03 9.44 11.58
CA ALA A 347 -13.29 10.05 12.70
C ALA A 347 -14.20 10.40 13.90
N SER A 348 -15.47 10.77 13.64
CA SER A 348 -16.45 11.04 14.70
C SER A 348 -16.97 9.80 15.43
N ASP A 349 -16.75 8.61 14.88
CA ASP A 349 -17.11 7.35 15.52
C ASP A 349 -16.02 6.86 16.49
N LEU A 350 -14.83 7.47 16.48
CA LEU A 350 -13.75 7.10 17.37
C LEU A 350 -14.02 7.63 18.79
N PRO A 351 -13.76 6.82 19.82
CA PRO A 351 -13.75 7.33 21.18
C PRO A 351 -12.69 8.44 21.32
N PRO A 352 -12.90 9.42 22.20
CA PRO A 352 -11.89 10.43 22.46
C PRO A 352 -10.62 9.77 23.00
N ALA A 353 -9.46 10.36 22.70
CA ALA A 353 -8.19 9.90 23.25
C ALA A 353 -8.26 9.92 24.79
N MET A 354 -7.90 8.80 25.40
CA MET A 354 -7.86 8.62 26.85
C MET A 354 -6.43 8.81 27.36
N THR A 355 -6.29 9.27 28.60
CA THR A 355 -5.01 9.11 29.31
C THR A 355 -4.79 7.63 29.61
N GLU A 356 -3.54 7.25 29.89
CA GLU A 356 -3.20 5.86 30.25
C GLU A 356 -4.03 5.34 31.44
N ALA A 357 -4.25 6.17 32.47
CA ALA A 357 -5.07 5.80 33.62
C ALA A 357 -6.57 5.66 33.27
N GLN A 358 -7.08 6.49 32.35
CA GLN A 358 -8.46 6.39 31.87
C GLN A 358 -8.66 5.13 31.03
N GLU A 359 -7.73 4.84 30.12
CA GLU A 359 -7.76 3.62 29.32
C GLU A 359 -7.67 2.39 30.20
N ALA A 360 -6.73 2.33 31.15
CA ALA A 360 -6.59 1.19 32.06
C ALA A 360 -7.88 0.92 32.86
N ALA A 361 -8.53 1.99 33.36
CA ALA A 361 -9.81 1.86 34.06
C ALA A 361 -10.94 1.39 33.14
N TYR A 362 -10.98 1.92 31.91
CA TYR A 362 -11.97 1.54 30.90
C TYR A 362 -11.82 0.08 30.47
N VAL A 363 -10.58 -0.36 30.20
CA VAL A 363 -10.25 -1.75 29.87
C VAL A 363 -10.63 -2.67 31.03
N ALA A 364 -10.26 -2.34 32.27
CA ALA A 364 -10.58 -3.17 33.43
C ALA A 364 -12.10 -3.38 33.60
N ALA A 365 -12.89 -2.32 33.41
CA ALA A 365 -14.35 -2.42 33.43
C ALA A 365 -14.89 -3.29 32.29
N THR A 366 -14.35 -3.11 31.07
CA THR A 366 -14.76 -3.87 29.88
C THR A 366 -14.39 -5.34 29.99
N VAL A 367 -13.23 -5.68 30.56
CA VAL A 367 -12.77 -7.06 30.81
C VAL A 367 -13.70 -7.80 31.75
N LYS A 368 -14.23 -7.14 32.79
CA LYS A 368 -15.21 -7.75 33.68
C LYS A 368 -16.47 -8.15 32.92
N ASP A 369 -17.06 -7.22 32.18
CA ASP A 369 -18.26 -7.47 31.38
C ASP A 369 -18.03 -8.54 30.31
N TYR A 370 -16.89 -8.48 29.62
CA TYR A 370 -16.45 -9.46 28.62
C TYR A 370 -16.36 -10.87 29.21
N THR A 371 -15.74 -11.01 30.38
CA THR A 371 -15.58 -12.29 31.07
C THR A 371 -16.92 -12.86 31.56
N GLU A 372 -17.78 -12.01 32.14
CA GLU A 372 -19.13 -12.43 32.54
C GLU A 372 -19.95 -12.91 31.33
N LYS A 373 -19.84 -12.23 30.19
CA LYS A 373 -20.53 -12.61 28.96
C LYS A 373 -19.98 -13.92 28.37
N TYR A 374 -18.66 -14.12 28.40
CA TYR A 374 -18.01 -15.37 28.00
C TYR A 374 -18.60 -16.58 28.76
N TYR A 375 -18.70 -16.50 30.09
CA TYR A 375 -19.26 -17.60 30.88
C TYR A 375 -20.77 -17.81 30.66
N LYS A 376 -21.53 -16.75 30.42
CA LYS A 376 -22.95 -16.86 30.04
C LYS A 376 -23.11 -17.60 28.70
N LEU A 377 -22.27 -17.29 27.72
CA LEU A 377 -22.27 -17.95 26.42
C LEU A 377 -21.83 -19.41 26.53
N LEU A 378 -20.82 -19.74 27.35
CA LEU A 378 -20.43 -21.13 27.60
C LEU A 378 -21.61 -21.95 28.14
N LYS A 379 -22.33 -21.41 29.13
CA LYS A 379 -23.52 -22.06 29.69
C LYS A 379 -24.61 -22.24 28.63
N ALA A 380 -24.82 -21.24 27.77
CA ALA A 380 -25.80 -21.31 26.68
C ALA A 380 -25.43 -22.38 25.64
N GLU A 381 -24.15 -22.63 25.40
CA GLU A 381 -23.64 -23.73 24.55
C GLU A 381 -23.61 -25.09 25.27
N GLY A 382 -24.07 -25.18 26.53
CA GLY A 382 -24.00 -26.41 27.32
C GLY A 382 -22.58 -26.82 27.74
N LYS A 383 -21.63 -25.87 27.72
CA LYS A 383 -20.22 -26.09 28.05
C LYS A 383 -19.90 -25.74 29.49
N LYS A 384 -18.88 -26.41 30.02
CA LYS A 384 -18.30 -26.16 31.35
C LYS A 384 -17.27 -25.03 31.29
N SER A 385 -16.95 -24.44 32.45
CA SER A 385 -16.06 -23.27 32.57
C SER A 385 -14.63 -23.49 32.07
N TYR A 386 -14.15 -24.74 32.00
CA TYR A 386 -12.82 -25.10 31.50
C TYR A 386 -12.79 -25.40 29.99
N GLN A 387 -13.94 -25.35 29.32
CA GLN A 387 -14.04 -25.54 27.88
C GLN A 387 -14.03 -24.17 27.17
N THR A 388 -13.78 -24.19 25.86
CA THR A 388 -13.75 -23.00 25.01
C THR A 388 -15.06 -22.81 24.26
N LEU A 389 -15.44 -21.55 23.99
CA LEU A 389 -16.59 -21.23 23.14
C LEU A 389 -16.42 -21.80 21.72
N SER A 390 -17.55 -22.05 21.05
CA SER A 390 -17.53 -22.32 19.60
C SER A 390 -17.11 -21.07 18.83
N SER A 391 -16.79 -21.17 17.53
CA SER A 391 -16.54 -19.97 16.73
C SER A 391 -17.73 -18.99 16.78
N ILE A 392 -18.96 -19.51 16.68
CA ILE A 392 -20.18 -18.69 16.78
C ILE A 392 -20.26 -18.00 18.16
N GLY A 393 -19.90 -18.71 19.24
CA GLY A 393 -19.86 -18.15 20.58
C GLY A 393 -18.82 -17.04 20.73
N LEU A 394 -17.61 -17.22 20.17
CA LEU A 394 -16.56 -16.20 20.15
C LEU A 394 -16.98 -14.98 19.32
N GLU A 395 -17.56 -15.19 18.15
CA GLU A 395 -18.06 -14.12 17.27
C GLU A 395 -19.19 -13.33 17.96
N LYS A 396 -20.11 -14.00 18.67
CA LYS A 396 -21.13 -13.33 19.52
C LYS A 396 -20.50 -12.49 20.62
N LEU A 397 -19.53 -13.05 21.34
CA LEU A 397 -18.81 -12.35 22.41
C LEU A 397 -18.14 -11.08 21.89
N PHE A 398 -17.51 -11.14 20.71
CA PHE A 398 -16.92 -9.99 20.06
C PHE A 398 -17.95 -8.91 19.71
N PHE A 399 -19.09 -9.28 19.10
CA PHE A 399 -20.12 -8.29 18.77
C PHE A 399 -20.78 -7.69 20.01
N ASP A 400 -21.02 -8.47 21.06
CA ASP A 400 -21.53 -7.97 22.35
C ASP A 400 -20.57 -6.95 22.97
N MET A 401 -19.26 -7.16 22.85
CA MET A 401 -18.24 -6.20 23.27
C MET A 401 -18.31 -4.91 22.44
N LEU A 402 -18.39 -5.01 21.11
CA LEU A 402 -18.52 -3.83 20.24
C LEU A 402 -19.79 -3.02 20.53
N ASP A 403 -20.91 -3.70 20.76
CA ASP A 403 -22.18 -3.06 21.14
C ASP A 403 -22.03 -2.31 22.47
N LYS A 404 -21.32 -2.90 23.45
CA LYS A 404 -21.08 -2.30 24.77
C LYS A 404 -20.19 -1.05 24.71
N ILE A 405 -19.16 -1.05 23.86
CA ILE A 405 -18.21 0.06 23.74
C ILE A 405 -18.64 1.11 22.71
N GLY A 406 -19.82 0.97 22.10
CA GLY A 406 -20.36 1.94 21.15
C GLY A 406 -19.77 1.87 19.74
N LEU A 407 -19.14 0.75 19.38
CA LEU A 407 -18.49 0.53 18.07
C LEU A 407 -19.25 -0.48 17.17
N ALA A 408 -20.50 -0.77 17.50
CA ALA A 408 -21.39 -1.58 16.69
C ALA A 408 -21.46 -1.08 15.24
N GLY A 409 -21.13 -1.94 14.28
CA GLY A 409 -21.12 -1.60 12.84
C GLY A 409 -19.97 -0.68 12.41
N LYS A 410 -19.08 -0.30 13.31
CA LYS A 410 -17.89 0.54 13.02
C LYS A 410 -16.61 -0.27 12.88
N ILE A 411 -16.63 -1.51 13.32
CA ILE A 411 -15.55 -2.49 13.15
C ILE A 411 -16.13 -3.73 12.47
N THR A 412 -15.52 -4.14 11.38
CA THR A 412 -15.88 -5.37 10.66
C THR A 412 -15.01 -6.52 11.14
N LEU A 413 -15.62 -7.63 11.54
CA LEU A 413 -14.93 -8.88 11.85
C LEU A 413 -14.76 -9.71 10.59
N ILE A 414 -13.57 -10.25 10.38
CA ILE A 414 -13.21 -11.08 9.23
C ILE A 414 -12.59 -12.36 9.76
N LYS A 415 -13.03 -13.50 9.25
CA LYS A 415 -12.47 -14.81 9.55
C LYS A 415 -11.62 -15.26 8.38
N GLU A 416 -10.42 -15.72 8.68
CA GLU A 416 -9.48 -16.25 7.70
C GLU A 416 -9.19 -17.72 8.03
N ASP A 417 -9.45 -18.61 7.08
CA ASP A 417 -9.16 -20.04 7.20
C ASP A 417 -8.47 -20.56 5.94
N ASN A 418 -7.14 -20.52 5.96
CA ASN A 418 -6.28 -21.13 4.94
C ASN A 418 -6.60 -20.69 3.50
N GLY A 419 -6.84 -19.39 3.29
CA GLY A 419 -7.21 -18.80 2.01
C GLY A 419 -8.72 -18.60 1.81
N ASN A 420 -9.54 -19.14 2.71
CA ASN A 420 -10.97 -18.84 2.76
C ASN A 420 -11.21 -17.64 3.69
N THR A 421 -11.37 -16.47 3.09
CA THR A 421 -11.68 -15.23 3.81
C THR A 421 -13.20 -15.02 3.82
N SER A 422 -13.78 -14.63 4.95
CA SER A 422 -15.19 -14.28 5.05
C SER A 422 -15.39 -13.13 6.02
N THR A 423 -16.25 -12.18 5.67
CA THR A 423 -16.75 -11.23 6.67
C THR A 423 -17.75 -11.93 7.58
N ILE A 424 -17.75 -11.62 8.87
CA ILE A 424 -18.75 -12.13 9.80
C ILE A 424 -19.75 -11.01 10.07
N GLN A 425 -21.04 -11.29 9.84
CA GLN A 425 -22.14 -10.34 10.01
C GLN A 425 -23.20 -10.91 10.95
N LYS A 426 -24.02 -10.05 11.57
CA LYS A 426 -25.19 -10.47 12.34
C LYS A 426 -26.38 -10.66 11.38
N ASP A 427 -27.04 -11.81 11.43
CA ASP A 427 -28.32 -12.04 10.76
C ASP A 427 -29.45 -11.23 11.42
N SER A 428 -30.69 -11.33 10.90
CA SER A 428 -31.85 -10.63 11.46
C SER A 428 -32.21 -11.06 12.89
N SER A 429 -31.68 -12.19 13.35
CA SER A 429 -31.85 -12.72 14.71
C SER A 429 -30.65 -12.39 15.61
N GLY A 430 -29.67 -11.64 15.11
CA GLY A 430 -28.45 -11.28 15.83
C GLY A 430 -27.39 -12.39 15.89
N ASN A 431 -27.53 -13.47 15.12
CA ASN A 431 -26.52 -14.54 15.07
C ASN A 431 -25.42 -14.22 14.07
N PRO A 432 -24.15 -14.49 14.41
CA PRO A 432 -23.05 -14.43 13.44
C PRO A 432 -23.26 -15.39 12.28
N ILE A 433 -23.13 -14.88 11.06
CA ILE A 433 -23.12 -15.63 9.81
C ILE A 433 -21.90 -15.23 8.98
N PRO A 434 -21.16 -16.19 8.41
CA PRO A 434 -20.09 -15.89 7.48
C PRO A 434 -20.67 -15.46 6.13
N ASN A 435 -20.10 -14.41 5.55
CA ASN A 435 -20.35 -13.96 4.20
C ASN A 435 -19.02 -14.03 3.42
N PRO A 436 -18.84 -15.05 2.55
CA PRO A 436 -17.61 -15.29 1.82
C PRO A 436 -17.12 -14.13 0.96
N CYS A 437 -15.81 -14.15 0.74
CA CYS A 437 -15.06 -13.30 -0.18
C CYS A 437 -14.22 -14.19 -1.12
#